data_AF-A0A8S3V547-F1
#
_entry.id   AF-A0A8S3V547-F1
#
_cell.length_a   1.000
_cell.length_b   1.000
_cell.length_c   1.000
_cell.angle_alpha   90.00
_cell.angle_beta   90.00
_cell.angle_gamma   90.00
#
_symmetry.space_group_name_H-M   'P 1'
#
loop_
_entity.id
_entity.type
_entity.pdbx_description
1 polymer ?
#
loop_
_entity_poly.entity_id
_entity_poly.type
_entity_poly.pdbx_seq_one_letter_code
_entity_poly.pdbx_strand_id
1 'polypeptide(L)'
;MCKDAFKFLCFMFILCGFHYKAWQITDAKKLRSHLLDGYVKDIFPIQNETDSLNLHIYFHLFSIDSFNEVEGRIIVTAALQIIWKDPSLSWDPDLYGGKDRLYISSDQIWTPLLYLLYTPGEMKSVGEDIEYVVLIFHDGTVSYSPGGVMNTKCDTDVSRFPFDVQRCSLNFVTWGIASDILILLNHFNSAGTEYYVDNPDWKLINTETYANDGGDYWMLREKE
;
A
#
# COMPACT_ATOMS: atom_id res chain seq x y z
N MET A 1 -36.22 -24.12 -60.40
CA MET A 1 -36.68 -23.34 -59.23
C MET A 1 -35.60 -23.40 -58.16
N CYS A 2 -35.22 -22.25 -57.62
CA CYS A 2 -34.27 -22.02 -56.53
C CYS A 2 -32.77 -22.25 -56.79
N LYS A 3 -32.15 -21.32 -57.52
CA LYS A 3 -30.74 -20.93 -57.34
C LYS A 3 -30.66 -19.43 -57.61
N ASP A 4 -30.95 -18.62 -56.59
CA ASP A 4 -30.60 -17.19 -56.50
C ASP A 4 -31.13 -16.63 -55.16
N ALA A 5 -30.49 -17.01 -54.07
CA ALA A 5 -30.71 -16.41 -52.74
C ALA A 5 -29.38 -16.21 -52.01
N PHE A 6 -28.36 -15.75 -52.74
CA PHE A 6 -27.03 -15.51 -52.19
C PHE A 6 -26.41 -14.26 -52.82
N LYS A 7 -27.02 -13.10 -52.54
CA LYS A 7 -26.48 -11.74 -52.76
C LYS A 7 -27.48 -10.80 -52.11
N PHE A 8 -27.00 -9.87 -51.29
CA PHE A 8 -27.76 -8.92 -50.43
C PHE A 8 -28.06 -9.39 -49.00
N LEU A 9 -27.02 -9.67 -48.22
CA LEU A 9 -27.04 -9.45 -46.76
C LEU A 9 -25.60 -9.31 -46.19
N CYS A 10 -24.74 -8.59 -46.92
CA CYS A 10 -23.35 -8.32 -46.49
C CYS A 10 -22.98 -6.83 -46.49
N PHE A 11 -23.96 -5.92 -46.47
CA PHE A 11 -23.72 -4.49 -46.36
C PHE A 11 -24.41 -3.97 -45.09
N MET A 12 -23.61 -3.40 -44.19
CA MET A 12 -23.98 -2.88 -42.84
C MET A 12 -23.89 -3.87 -41.67
N PHE A 13 -22.84 -4.68 -41.60
CA PHE A 13 -22.13 -4.72 -40.32
C PHE A 13 -21.29 -3.44 -40.27
N ILE A 14 -21.90 -2.42 -39.68
CA ILE A 14 -21.22 -1.22 -39.21
C ILE A 14 -19.95 -1.72 -38.53
N LEU A 15 -18.80 -1.37 -39.10
CA LEU A 15 -17.54 -1.31 -38.38
C LEU A 15 -17.76 -0.30 -37.25
N CYS A 16 -18.46 -0.71 -36.20
CA CYS A 16 -18.23 -0.16 -34.88
C CYS A 16 -16.89 -0.77 -34.49
N GLY A 17 -15.84 -0.31 -35.18
CA GLY A 17 -14.50 -0.40 -34.68
C GLY A 17 -14.58 0.39 -33.40
N PHE A 18 -14.80 -0.32 -32.29
CA PHE A 18 -14.24 0.07 -31.02
C PHE A 18 -12.75 0.21 -31.31
N HIS A 19 -12.35 1.40 -31.75
CA HIS A 19 -10.99 1.86 -31.63
C HIS A 19 -10.77 1.90 -30.13
N TYR A 20 -10.31 0.78 -29.58
CA TYR A 20 -9.70 0.77 -28.28
C TYR A 20 -8.52 1.73 -28.42
N LYS A 21 -8.71 2.98 -27.99
CA LYS A 21 -7.63 3.95 -27.90
C LYS A 21 -6.60 3.34 -26.96
N ALA A 22 -5.50 2.87 -27.54
CA ALA A 22 -4.34 2.45 -26.78
C ALA A 22 -3.53 3.72 -26.48
N TRP A 23 -3.37 4.04 -25.20
CA TRP A 23 -2.56 5.17 -24.77
C TRP A 23 -1.13 5.06 -25.31
N GLN A 24 -0.51 6.21 -25.60
CA GLN A 24 0.86 6.32 -26.06
C GLN A 24 1.74 6.97 -25.00
N ILE A 25 3.07 6.81 -25.11
CA ILE A 25 4.01 7.43 -24.16
C ILE A 25 3.87 8.95 -24.08
N THR A 26 3.43 9.60 -25.17
CA THR A 26 3.13 11.03 -25.20
C THR A 26 1.95 11.40 -24.30
N ASP A 27 0.92 10.55 -24.22
CA ASP A 27 -0.23 10.76 -23.34
C ASP A 27 0.19 10.66 -21.87
N ALA A 28 1.05 9.68 -21.54
CA ALA A 28 1.60 9.55 -20.20
C ALA A 28 2.47 10.76 -19.80
N LYS A 29 3.30 11.27 -20.72
CA LYS A 29 4.11 12.47 -20.48
C LYS A 29 3.24 13.71 -20.28
N LYS A 30 2.21 13.88 -21.12
CA LYS A 30 1.25 14.98 -21.01
C LYS A 30 0.47 14.91 -19.70
N LEU A 31 -0.04 13.74 -19.33
CA LEU A 31 -0.76 13.51 -18.08
C LEU A 31 0.11 13.84 -16.87
N ARG A 32 1.34 13.30 -16.82
CA ARG A 32 2.28 13.59 -15.73
C ARG A 32 2.55 15.09 -15.61
N SER A 33 2.80 15.76 -16.74
CA SER A 33 3.02 17.20 -16.74
C SER A 33 1.80 17.98 -16.25
N HIS A 34 0.59 17.55 -16.60
CA HIS A 34 -0.65 18.19 -16.17
C HIS A 34 -0.89 18.02 -14.66
N LEU A 35 -0.73 16.81 -14.13
CA LEU A 35 -0.96 16.53 -12.70
C LEU A 35 0.07 17.19 -11.79
N LEU A 36 1.33 17.31 -12.24
CA LEU A 36 2.41 17.86 -11.43
C LEU A 36 2.61 19.37 -11.64
N ASP A 37 1.89 20.00 -12.55
CA ASP A 37 1.94 21.46 -12.74
C ASP A 37 1.25 22.16 -11.56
N GLY A 38 2.04 22.86 -10.74
CA GLY A 38 1.55 23.52 -9.54
C GLY A 38 1.26 22.60 -8.35
N TYR A 39 1.53 21.29 -8.46
CA TYR A 39 1.43 20.38 -7.32
C TYR A 39 2.54 20.67 -6.30
N VAL A 40 2.17 20.93 -5.05
CA VAL A 40 3.10 21.19 -3.95
C VAL A 40 3.02 20.06 -2.95
N LYS A 41 4.04 19.20 -2.93
CA LYS A 41 4.07 17.98 -2.10
C LYS A 41 4.07 18.22 -0.59
N ASP A 42 4.38 19.43 -0.16
CA ASP A 42 4.37 19.79 1.27
C ASP A 42 2.95 20.17 1.75
N ILE A 43 2.00 20.32 0.83
CA ILE A 43 0.60 20.60 1.14
C ILE A 43 -0.14 19.27 1.31
N PHE A 44 -0.83 19.15 2.44
CA PHE A 44 -1.61 17.96 2.79
C PHE A 44 -2.81 17.81 1.84
N PRO A 45 -3.10 16.59 1.30
CA PRO A 45 -4.02 16.40 0.20
C PRO A 45 -5.50 16.34 0.65
N ILE A 46 -5.98 17.40 1.27
CA ILE A 46 -7.39 17.60 1.67
C ILE A 46 -7.99 18.78 0.90
N GLN A 47 -9.31 18.75 0.64
CA GLN A 47 -9.97 19.86 -0.06
C GLN A 47 -10.32 21.01 0.88
N ASN A 48 -10.85 20.69 2.06
CA ASN A 48 -11.25 21.66 3.07
C ASN A 48 -10.56 21.37 4.40
N GLU A 49 -10.37 22.40 5.23
CA GLU A 49 -9.76 22.26 6.57
C GLU A 49 -10.55 21.36 7.52
N THR A 50 -11.83 21.14 7.24
CA THR A 50 -12.72 20.25 8.01
C THR A 50 -12.64 18.79 7.58
N ASP A 51 -11.96 18.50 6.47
CA ASP A 51 -11.88 17.15 5.92
C ASP A 51 -10.74 16.37 6.58
N SER A 52 -10.99 15.09 6.84
CA SER A 52 -9.97 14.13 7.28
C SER A 52 -9.44 13.34 6.08
N LEU A 53 -8.14 13.04 6.11
CA LEU A 53 -7.51 12.11 5.19
C LEU A 53 -7.48 10.71 5.81
N ASN A 54 -8.12 9.76 5.14
CA ASN A 54 -8.09 8.35 5.53
C ASN A 54 -6.95 7.63 4.82
N LEU A 55 -6.05 7.02 5.59
CA LEU A 55 -5.04 6.09 5.09
C LEU A 55 -5.50 4.67 5.34
N HIS A 56 -5.80 3.94 4.27
CA HIS A 56 -6.03 2.51 4.35
C HIS A 56 -4.69 1.77 4.28
N ILE A 57 -4.34 1.09 5.36
CA ILE A 57 -3.07 0.37 5.49
C ILE A 57 -3.34 -1.12 5.41
N TYR A 58 -2.54 -1.81 4.60
CA TYR A 58 -2.45 -3.25 4.57
C TYR A 58 -1.00 -3.67 4.82
N PHE A 59 -0.79 -4.50 5.84
CA PHE A 59 0.52 -5.02 6.17
C PHE A 59 0.78 -6.34 5.43
N HIS A 60 1.94 -6.45 4.77
CA HIS A 60 2.43 -7.69 4.16
C HIS A 60 3.66 -8.19 4.91
N LEU A 61 3.58 -9.40 5.46
CA LEU A 61 4.69 -10.08 6.11
C LEU A 61 5.40 -10.99 5.10
N PHE A 62 6.71 -10.79 4.88
CA PHE A 62 7.49 -11.63 3.98
C PHE A 62 8.34 -12.65 4.73
N SER A 63 8.96 -12.27 5.84
CA SER A 63 9.74 -13.20 6.68
C SER A 63 9.90 -12.70 8.10
N ILE A 64 10.05 -13.64 9.02
CA ILE A 64 10.63 -13.39 10.35
C ILE A 64 12.11 -13.69 10.23
N ASP A 65 12.94 -12.65 10.28
CA ASP A 65 14.38 -12.78 10.04
C ASP A 65 15.12 -13.20 11.30
N SER A 66 14.67 -12.67 12.45
CA SER A 66 15.22 -13.01 13.76
C SER A 66 14.19 -12.72 14.84
N PHE A 67 14.12 -13.59 15.84
CA PHE A 67 13.38 -13.34 17.06
C PHE A 67 14.22 -13.81 18.25
N ASN A 68 14.52 -12.86 19.13
CA ASN A 68 15.31 -13.09 20.33
C ASN A 68 14.40 -12.86 21.53
N GLU A 69 13.98 -13.96 22.14
CA GLU A 69 13.09 -13.95 23.30
C GLU A 69 13.75 -13.31 24.52
N VAL A 70 15.04 -13.59 24.75
CA VAL A 70 15.77 -13.06 25.91
C VAL A 70 15.90 -11.54 25.84
N GLU A 71 16.10 -11.00 24.64
CA GLU A 71 16.16 -9.55 24.42
C GLU A 71 14.78 -8.92 24.23
N GLY A 72 13.72 -9.72 24.06
CA GLY A 72 12.39 -9.23 23.71
C GLY A 72 12.41 -8.44 22.39
N ARG A 73 12.98 -9.01 21.33
CA ARG A 73 13.20 -8.30 20.06
C ARG A 73 12.84 -9.17 18.86
N ILE A 74 12.13 -8.57 17.91
CA ILE A 74 11.79 -9.19 16.63
C ILE A 74 12.27 -8.34 15.47
N ILE A 75 12.81 -9.00 14.46
CA ILE A 75 13.23 -8.43 13.18
C ILE A 75 12.45 -9.17 12.09
N VAL A 76 11.71 -8.42 11.27
CA VAL A 76 10.94 -8.95 10.15
C VAL A 76 11.24 -8.17 8.88
N THR A 77 11.13 -8.83 7.73
CA THR A 77 11.06 -8.16 6.44
C THR A 77 9.59 -8.08 6.01
N ALA A 78 9.12 -6.85 5.79
CA ALA A 78 7.71 -6.58 5.55
C ALA A 78 7.51 -5.33 4.68
N ALA A 79 6.28 -5.12 4.21
CA ALA A 79 5.86 -3.90 3.54
C ALA A 79 4.50 -3.42 4.04
N LEU A 80 4.29 -2.11 3.98
CA LEU A 80 2.99 -1.48 4.14
C LEU A 80 2.47 -1.13 2.75
N GLN A 81 1.25 -1.54 2.40
CA GLN A 81 0.52 -0.96 1.30
C GLN A 81 -0.42 0.11 1.86
N ILE A 82 -0.17 1.37 1.50
CA ILE A 82 -0.87 2.54 2.00
C ILE A 82 -1.68 3.12 0.84
N ILE A 83 -2.99 3.24 1.04
CA ILE A 83 -3.93 3.72 0.05
C ILE A 83 -4.68 4.93 0.58
N TRP A 84 -4.68 6.03 -0.17
CA TRP A 84 -5.42 7.24 0.16
C TRP A 84 -6.00 7.90 -1.09
N LYS A 85 -6.77 8.96 -0.88
CA LYS A 85 -7.36 9.77 -1.95
C LYS A 85 -6.68 11.12 -1.99
N ASP A 86 -6.13 11.49 -3.15
CA ASP A 86 -5.68 12.85 -3.43
C ASP A 86 -6.50 13.40 -4.62
N PRO A 87 -7.50 14.27 -4.36
CA PRO A 87 -8.35 14.82 -5.41
C PRO A 87 -7.59 15.65 -6.46
N SER A 88 -6.44 16.22 -6.10
CA SER A 88 -5.62 17.02 -7.03
C SER A 88 -4.89 16.15 -8.06
N LEU A 89 -4.80 14.83 -7.81
CA LEU A 89 -4.19 13.86 -8.71
C LEU A 89 -5.23 13.10 -9.55
N SER A 90 -6.44 13.63 -9.69
CA SER A 90 -7.51 13.04 -10.53
C SER A 90 -7.51 13.57 -11.97
N TRP A 91 -7.97 12.74 -12.91
CA TRP A 91 -8.11 13.13 -14.32
C TRP A 91 -9.20 12.32 -15.05
N ASP A 92 -9.60 12.82 -16.22
CA ASP A 92 -10.45 12.10 -17.16
C ASP A 92 -9.59 11.27 -18.14
N PRO A 93 -9.65 9.92 -18.10
CA PRO A 93 -8.89 9.05 -19.02
C PRO A 93 -9.09 9.36 -20.50
N ASP A 94 -10.26 9.86 -20.91
CA ASP A 94 -10.59 10.09 -22.33
C ASP A 94 -9.73 11.21 -22.95
N LEU A 95 -9.25 12.15 -22.12
CA LEU A 95 -8.33 13.22 -22.50
C LEU A 95 -6.88 12.75 -22.69
N TYR A 96 -6.58 11.51 -22.26
CA TYR A 96 -5.23 10.93 -22.23
C TYR A 96 -5.20 9.51 -22.82
N GLY A 97 -5.97 9.27 -23.87
CA GLY A 97 -5.92 8.02 -24.63
C GLY A 97 -6.45 6.80 -23.86
N GLY A 98 -7.38 7.01 -22.92
CA GLY A 98 -7.95 5.95 -22.08
C GLY A 98 -7.05 5.51 -20.93
N LYS A 99 -6.01 6.29 -20.60
CA LYS A 99 -5.09 5.97 -19.51
C LYS A 99 -5.78 6.11 -18.15
N ASP A 100 -5.99 5.01 -17.46
CA ASP A 100 -6.70 4.91 -16.17
C ASP A 100 -5.76 4.97 -14.95
N ARG A 101 -4.45 4.84 -15.19
CA ARG A 101 -3.42 4.81 -14.14
C ARG A 101 -2.09 5.41 -14.57
N LEU A 102 -1.36 5.96 -13.62
CA LEU A 102 -0.03 6.55 -13.78
C LEU A 102 0.92 6.05 -12.70
N TYR A 103 2.15 5.75 -13.08
CA TYR A 103 3.24 5.44 -12.16
C TYR A 103 4.20 6.63 -12.11
N ILE A 104 4.52 7.11 -10.91
CA ILE A 104 5.49 8.18 -10.68
C ILE A 104 6.40 7.83 -9.50
N SER A 105 7.46 8.60 -9.30
CA SER A 105 8.31 8.44 -8.12
C SER A 105 7.66 9.11 -6.90
N SER A 106 7.87 8.53 -5.71
CA SER A 106 7.31 9.00 -4.44
C SER A 106 7.77 10.40 -4.05
N ASP A 107 8.95 10.83 -4.51
CA ASP A 107 9.53 12.15 -4.22
C ASP A 107 8.78 13.32 -4.89
N GLN A 108 7.90 13.02 -5.87
CA GLN A 108 7.20 14.00 -6.69
C GLN A 108 5.85 14.43 -6.13
N ILE A 109 5.29 13.68 -5.18
CA ILE A 109 3.98 13.93 -4.60
C ILE A 109 4.03 13.86 -3.08
N TRP A 110 2.95 14.27 -2.42
CA TRP A 110 2.81 14.05 -0.99
C TRP A 110 2.74 12.54 -0.71
N THR A 111 3.46 12.09 0.31
CA THR A 111 3.38 10.72 0.83
C THR A 111 3.31 10.74 2.36
N PRO A 112 2.50 9.89 2.99
CA PRO A 112 2.40 9.86 4.43
C PRO A 112 3.68 9.34 5.08
N LEU A 113 4.06 9.95 6.21
CA LEU A 113 5.16 9.49 7.06
C LEU A 113 4.60 8.60 8.18
N LEU A 114 4.90 7.30 8.10
CA LEU A 114 4.57 6.31 9.14
C LEU A 114 5.86 5.87 9.84
N TYR A 115 5.81 5.77 11.17
CA TYR A 115 6.94 5.43 12.02
C TYR A 115 6.63 4.15 12.79
N LEU A 116 7.60 3.24 12.84
CA LEU A 116 7.54 2.04 13.67
C LEU A 116 8.03 2.37 15.09
N LEU A 117 7.14 2.28 16.07
CA LEU A 117 7.47 2.48 17.48
C LEU A 117 8.36 1.37 18.03
N TYR A 118 9.07 1.69 19.10
CA TYR A 118 9.98 0.78 19.83
C TYR A 118 11.17 0.24 19.01
N THR A 119 11.43 0.86 17.86
CA THR A 119 12.64 0.66 17.07
C THR A 119 13.86 1.20 17.83
N PRO A 120 15.01 0.49 17.87
CA PRO A 120 16.24 1.02 18.47
C PRO A 120 16.86 2.12 17.58
N GLY A 121 17.54 3.09 18.21
CA GLY A 121 18.30 4.10 17.48
C GLY A 121 17.46 5.29 17.01
N GLU A 122 17.82 5.85 15.86
CA GLU A 122 17.14 7.01 15.27
C GLU A 122 15.77 6.62 14.73
N MET A 123 14.78 7.48 14.97
CA MET A 123 13.43 7.29 14.48
C MET A 123 13.35 7.70 13.02
N LYS A 124 13.18 6.72 12.13
CA LYS A 124 12.99 6.92 10.70
C LYS A 124 11.60 6.49 10.25
N SER A 125 11.09 7.15 9.22
CA SER A 125 9.84 6.74 8.59
C SER A 125 10.04 5.48 7.75
N VAL A 126 8.98 4.67 7.61
CA VAL A 126 9.01 3.45 6.80
C VAL A 126 9.26 3.83 5.34
N GLY A 127 10.37 3.34 4.79
CA GLY A 127 10.76 3.61 3.40
C GLY A 127 11.53 4.90 3.15
N GLU A 128 11.95 5.63 4.20
CA GLU A 128 12.65 6.93 4.09
C GLU A 128 13.88 6.92 3.17
N ASP A 129 14.64 5.81 3.18
CA ASP A 129 15.91 5.71 2.47
C ASP A 129 15.75 5.27 0.99
N ILE A 130 14.52 5.05 0.50
CA ILE A 130 14.25 4.50 -0.84
C ILE A 130 13.18 5.34 -1.55
N GLU A 131 13.48 5.75 -2.79
CA GLU A 131 12.47 6.29 -3.70
C GLU A 131 11.64 5.16 -4.31
N TYR A 132 10.37 5.09 -3.93
CA TYR A 132 9.44 4.07 -4.43
C TYR A 132 8.67 4.56 -5.64
N VAL A 133 8.19 3.61 -6.43
CA VAL A 133 7.18 3.89 -7.44
C VAL A 133 5.80 3.92 -6.77
N VAL A 134 5.06 4.99 -7.01
CA VAL A 134 3.68 5.18 -6.56
C VAL A 134 2.73 4.99 -7.73
N LEU A 135 1.64 4.27 -7.48
CA LEU A 135 0.55 4.07 -8.43
C LEU A 135 -0.59 5.05 -8.14
N ILE A 136 -0.97 5.84 -9.13
CA ILE A 136 -2.12 6.75 -9.07
C ILE A 136 -3.17 6.26 -10.05
N PHE A 137 -4.42 6.17 -9.61
CA PHE A 137 -5.60 5.88 -10.42
C PHE A 137 -6.29 7.17 -10.85
N HIS A 138 -7.00 7.13 -11.98
CA HIS A 138 -7.64 8.31 -12.59
C HIS A 138 -8.61 9.04 -11.66
N ASP A 139 -9.19 8.33 -10.70
CA ASP A 139 -10.11 8.89 -9.74
C ASP A 139 -9.39 9.67 -8.62
N GLY A 140 -8.06 9.69 -8.59
CA GLY A 140 -7.24 10.30 -7.54
C GLY A 140 -6.87 9.34 -6.40
N THR A 141 -7.20 8.05 -6.50
CA THR A 141 -6.73 7.06 -5.53
C THR A 141 -5.25 6.79 -5.73
N VAL A 142 -4.48 6.84 -4.65
CA VAL A 142 -3.02 6.64 -4.65
C VAL A 142 -2.69 5.39 -3.85
N SER A 143 -1.77 4.57 -4.37
CA SER A 143 -1.23 3.39 -3.69
C SER A 143 0.28 3.47 -3.63
N TYR A 144 0.81 3.53 -2.41
CA TYR A 144 2.23 3.59 -2.06
C TYR A 144 2.58 2.36 -1.25
N SER A 145 3.69 1.69 -1.55
CA SER A 145 4.03 0.42 -0.89
C SER A 145 5.47 0.40 -0.36
N PRO A 146 5.80 1.21 0.66
CA PRO A 146 7.12 1.15 1.27
C PRO A 146 7.30 -0.14 2.07
N GLY A 147 8.51 -0.68 2.04
CA GLY A 147 8.87 -1.84 2.85
C GLY A 147 10.32 -1.80 3.31
N GLY A 148 10.73 -2.91 3.91
CA GLY A 148 12.09 -3.09 4.39
C GLY A 148 12.16 -3.93 5.65
N VAL A 149 13.31 -3.84 6.31
CA VAL A 149 13.58 -4.52 7.57
C VAL A 149 13.00 -3.69 8.71
N MET A 150 12.14 -4.32 9.52
CA MET A 150 11.47 -3.72 10.67
C MET A 150 11.97 -4.40 11.93
N ASN A 151 12.58 -3.62 12.83
CA ASN A 151 13.18 -4.10 14.08
C ASN A 151 12.49 -3.41 15.25
N THR A 152 11.72 -4.15 16.03
CA THR A 152 10.96 -3.61 17.17
C THR A 152 11.12 -4.47 18.40
N LYS A 153 10.81 -3.88 19.57
CA LYS A 153 10.65 -4.66 20.79
C LYS A 153 9.37 -5.51 20.71
N CYS A 154 9.47 -6.69 21.29
CA CYS A 154 8.38 -7.62 21.52
C CYS A 154 8.34 -7.95 23.01
N ASP A 155 7.15 -7.88 23.61
CA ASP A 155 6.96 -8.33 25.00
C ASP A 155 6.86 -9.85 25.00
N THR A 156 7.77 -10.51 25.69
CA THR A 156 7.93 -11.98 25.63
C THR A 156 7.66 -12.60 26.98
N ASP A 157 7.00 -13.76 26.96
CA ASP A 157 6.71 -14.56 28.15
C ASP A 157 7.37 -15.93 27.99
N VAL A 158 8.53 -16.08 28.62
CA VAL A 158 9.35 -17.31 28.58
C VAL A 158 8.99 -18.32 29.68
N SER A 159 7.83 -18.17 30.33
CA SER A 159 7.42 -19.07 31.43
C SER A 159 7.19 -20.52 31.00
N ARG A 160 7.05 -20.79 29.70
CA ARG A 160 6.73 -22.12 29.13
C ARG A 160 7.74 -22.62 28.10
N PHE A 161 8.94 -22.03 28.09
CA PHE A 161 10.04 -22.48 27.23
C PHE A 161 10.27 -24.00 27.34
N PRO A 162 10.50 -24.75 26.23
CA PRO A 162 10.59 -24.32 24.81
C PRO A 162 9.28 -24.54 24.02
N PHE A 163 8.11 -24.46 24.65
CA PHE A 163 6.80 -24.68 24.00
C PHE A 163 5.88 -23.47 24.14
N ASP A 164 6.47 -22.29 24.26
CA ASP A 164 5.81 -21.02 24.42
C ASP A 164 5.24 -20.46 23.09
N VAL A 165 4.26 -19.59 23.27
CA VAL A 165 3.59 -18.85 22.20
C VAL A 165 3.85 -17.39 22.50
N GLN A 166 4.55 -16.71 21.61
CA GLN A 166 4.90 -15.31 21.78
C GLN A 166 3.96 -14.42 20.99
N ARG A 167 3.62 -13.26 21.57
CA ARG A 167 2.72 -12.29 20.92
C ARG A 167 3.46 -10.97 20.72
N CYS A 168 3.99 -10.77 19.51
CA CYS A 168 4.74 -9.56 19.17
C CYS A 168 3.85 -8.54 18.48
N SER A 169 4.13 -7.26 18.63
CA SER A 169 3.35 -6.18 18.02
C SER A 169 4.24 -5.24 17.21
N LEU A 170 3.78 -4.86 16.03
CA LEU A 170 4.39 -3.80 15.22
C LEU A 170 3.46 -2.59 15.28
N ASN A 171 3.93 -1.50 15.87
CA ASN A 171 3.10 -0.35 16.19
C ASN A 171 3.45 0.80 15.25
N PHE A 172 2.56 1.11 14.31
CA PHE A 172 2.75 2.19 13.35
C PHE A 172 1.99 3.44 13.74
N VAL A 173 2.68 4.58 13.73
CA VAL A 173 2.10 5.89 14.04
C VAL A 173 2.48 6.93 13.01
N THR A 174 1.64 7.96 12.89
CA THR A 174 2.00 9.21 12.22
C THR A 174 2.54 10.18 13.27
N TRP A 175 3.41 11.11 12.88
CA TRP A 175 3.97 12.09 13.79
C TRP A 175 3.72 13.50 13.26
N GLY A 176 3.37 14.44 14.16
CA GLY A 176 3.21 15.85 13.81
C GLY A 176 1.90 16.22 13.09
N ILE A 177 0.99 15.28 12.87
CA ILE A 177 -0.35 15.53 12.31
C ILE A 177 -1.38 15.05 13.32
N ALA A 178 -2.43 15.86 13.54
CA ALA A 178 -3.49 15.53 14.48
C ALA A 178 -4.30 14.31 14.02
N SER A 179 -4.72 13.47 14.96
CA SER A 179 -5.39 12.19 14.67
C SER A 179 -6.81 12.34 14.13
N ASP A 180 -7.42 13.51 14.25
CA ASP A 180 -8.69 13.88 13.62
C ASP A 180 -8.53 14.31 12.16
N ILE A 181 -7.32 14.74 11.77
CA ILE A 181 -6.99 15.14 10.39
C ILE A 181 -6.47 13.94 9.60
N LEU A 182 -5.61 13.11 10.19
CA LEU A 182 -5.03 11.94 9.52
C LEU A 182 -5.41 10.66 10.25
N ILE A 183 -6.31 9.89 9.63
CA ILE A 183 -6.91 8.71 10.24
C ILE A 183 -6.29 7.46 9.62
N LEU A 184 -5.76 6.58 10.48
CA LEU A 184 -5.23 5.28 10.08
C LEU A 184 -6.33 4.22 10.15
N LEU A 185 -6.63 3.60 9.01
CA LEU A 185 -7.65 2.57 8.87
C LEU A 185 -7.02 1.29 8.36
N ASN A 186 -7.48 0.16 8.86
CA ASN A 186 -7.09 -1.13 8.31
C ASN A 186 -7.83 -1.39 7.01
N HIS A 187 -7.10 -1.87 6.01
CA HIS A 187 -7.71 -2.38 4.79
C HIS A 187 -8.25 -3.80 4.99
N PHE A 188 -7.52 -4.63 5.75
CA PHE A 188 -7.91 -5.98 6.16
C PHE A 188 -7.61 -6.18 7.65
N ASN A 189 -8.28 -7.15 8.29
CA ASN A 189 -8.13 -7.49 9.71
C ASN A 189 -6.99 -8.50 9.99
N SER A 190 -6.27 -8.90 8.96
CA SER A 190 -5.13 -9.83 9.02
C SER A 190 -4.08 -9.38 8.01
N ALA A 191 -2.87 -9.89 8.18
CA ALA A 191 -1.76 -9.59 7.30
C ALA A 191 -1.85 -10.32 5.96
N GLY A 192 -1.25 -9.73 4.94
CA GLY A 192 -0.85 -10.43 3.73
C GLY A 192 0.30 -11.36 4.06
N THR A 193 0.13 -12.65 3.76
CA THR A 193 1.13 -13.72 3.94
C THR A 193 1.30 -14.53 2.66
N GLU A 194 0.79 -14.03 1.54
CA GLU A 194 0.82 -14.69 0.23
C GLU A 194 2.24 -14.94 -0.29
N TYR A 195 3.21 -14.15 0.17
CA TYR A 195 4.64 -14.29 -0.14
C TYR A 195 5.49 -14.64 1.09
N TYR A 196 4.85 -15.07 2.19
CA TYR A 196 5.56 -15.37 3.43
C TYR A 196 6.46 -16.61 3.27
N VAL A 197 7.70 -16.49 3.74
CA VAL A 197 8.66 -17.58 3.83
C VAL A 197 8.77 -18.02 5.29
N ASP A 198 8.55 -19.32 5.51
CA ASP A 198 8.65 -19.94 6.82
C ASP A 198 10.03 -19.75 7.45
N ASN A 199 10.03 -19.29 8.70
CA ASN A 199 11.22 -19.31 9.54
C ASN A 199 11.52 -20.76 10.00
N PRO A 200 12.81 -21.15 10.11
CA PRO A 200 13.20 -22.50 10.55
C PRO A 200 12.81 -22.79 12.00
N ASP A 201 12.91 -21.80 12.88
CA ASP A 201 12.75 -21.95 14.33
C ASP A 201 11.32 -21.55 14.78
N TRP A 202 10.68 -20.63 14.06
CA TRP A 202 9.39 -20.04 14.43
C TRP A 202 8.27 -20.33 13.42
N LYS A 203 7.12 -20.77 13.94
CA LYS A 203 5.87 -20.93 13.20
C LYS A 203 4.99 -19.70 13.38
N LEU A 204 4.59 -19.09 12.27
CA LEU A 204 3.51 -18.12 12.27
C LEU A 204 2.17 -18.86 12.51
N ILE A 205 1.46 -18.52 13.59
CA ILE A 205 0.15 -19.15 13.90
C ILE A 205 -0.99 -18.34 13.29
N ASN A 206 -0.99 -17.03 13.57
CA ASN A 206 -2.08 -16.12 13.22
C ASN A 206 -1.56 -14.68 13.15
N THR A 207 -2.29 -13.86 12.40
CA THR A 207 -2.01 -12.43 12.20
C THR A 207 -3.29 -11.64 12.40
N GLU A 208 -3.25 -10.59 13.21
CA GLU A 208 -4.40 -9.72 13.48
C GLU A 208 -3.96 -8.26 13.37
N THR A 209 -4.75 -7.45 12.68
CA THR A 209 -4.49 -6.01 12.54
C THR A 209 -5.64 -5.23 13.16
N TYR A 210 -5.34 -4.14 13.87
CA TYR A 210 -6.37 -3.33 14.55
C TYR A 210 -6.21 -1.84 14.22
N ALA A 211 -7.32 -1.23 13.80
CA ALA A 211 -7.38 0.21 13.55
C ALA A 211 -7.76 0.94 14.85
N ASN A 212 -7.34 2.20 14.95
CA ASN A 212 -7.68 3.19 16.00
C ASN A 212 -6.76 3.33 17.22
N ASP A 213 -5.67 2.57 17.40
CA ASP A 213 -4.72 2.82 18.51
C ASP A 213 -3.23 2.52 18.17
N GLY A 214 -2.86 2.57 16.89
CA GLY A 214 -1.44 2.54 16.48
C GLY A 214 -0.69 1.24 16.75
N GLY A 215 -1.37 0.09 16.83
CA GLY A 215 -0.73 -1.20 17.13
C GLY A 215 -1.28 -2.41 16.39
N ASP A 216 -0.44 -3.07 15.59
CA ASP A 216 -0.71 -4.41 15.04
C ASP A 216 -0.27 -5.49 16.05
N TYR A 217 -1.01 -6.60 16.14
CA TYR A 217 -0.71 -7.71 17.07
C TYR A 217 -0.49 -9.03 16.30
N TRP A 218 0.63 -9.71 16.54
CA TRP A 218 1.05 -10.95 15.89
C TRP A 218 1.16 -12.08 16.91
N MET A 219 0.74 -13.31 16.59
CA MET A 219 0.96 -14.50 17.42
C MET A 219 1.91 -15.49 16.72
N LEU A 220 3.07 -15.73 17.33
CA LEU A 220 4.09 -16.69 16.92
C LEU A 220 4.09 -17.91 17.85
N ARG A 221 4.31 -19.11 17.32
CA ARG A 221 4.64 -20.33 18.10
C ARG A 221 6.02 -20.79 17.70
N GLU A 222 6.83 -21.25 18.64
CA GLU A 222 8.04 -22.00 18.29
C GLU A 222 7.67 -23.30 17.53
N LYS A 223 8.46 -23.71 16.52
CA LYS A 223 8.28 -25.02 15.87
C LYS A 223 8.98 -26.08 16.73
N GLU A 224 8.25 -27.16 17.05
CA GLU A 224 8.79 -28.36 17.72
C GLU A 224 10.00 -28.96 16.99
#